data_AF-A0A6B0Z8Y8-F1
#
_entry.id   AF-A0A6B0Z8Y8-F1
#
_cell.length_a   1.000
_cell.length_b   1.000
_cell.length_c   1.000
_cell.angle_alpha   90.00
_cell.angle_beta   90.00
_cell.angle_gamma   90.00
#
_symmetry.space_group_name_H-M   'P 1'
#
loop_
_entity.id
_entity.type
_entity.pdbx_description
1 polymer ?
#
loop_
_entity_poly.entity_id
_entity_poly.type
_entity_poly.pdbx_seq_one_letter_code
_entity_poly.pdbx_strand_id
1 'polypeptide(L)'
;MLTREELTARIDAFPRVDIAHTPTPLDEMPGLREQLSDECDTEIPRIFVKREDMTGLAFGGNKARHYEFEMPHVVNEGYDTLINIMDYHSNNARMTAAAANKAGLRYVLILKNAAHRKVQGNLLVDKLLGAE
;
A
#
# COMPACT_ATOMS: atom_id res chain seq x y z
N MET A 1 16.51 -5.53 -25.54
CA MET A 1 15.37 -5.14 -24.68
C MET A 1 14.91 -6.43 -23.99
N LEU A 2 14.58 -6.41 -22.69
CA LEU A 2 14.19 -7.63 -21.98
C LEU A 2 12.82 -8.12 -22.46
N THR A 3 12.64 -9.45 -22.59
CA THR A 3 11.31 -10.03 -22.83
C THR A 3 10.45 -9.98 -21.57
N ARG A 4 9.14 -10.20 -21.71
CA ARG A 4 8.22 -10.29 -20.57
C ARG A 4 8.63 -11.43 -19.64
N GLU A 5 9.02 -12.56 -20.23
CA GLU A 5 9.44 -13.76 -19.50
C GLU A 5 10.72 -13.49 -18.72
N GLU A 6 11.71 -12.84 -19.35
CA GLU A 6 12.97 -12.46 -18.71
C GLU A 6 12.74 -11.48 -17.55
N LEU A 7 11.85 -10.50 -17.72
CA LEU A 7 11.50 -9.55 -16.66
C LEU A 7 10.79 -10.26 -15.50
N THR A 8 9.84 -11.13 -15.79
CA THR A 8 9.08 -11.89 -14.79
C THR A 8 10.01 -12.78 -13.97
N ALA A 9 10.88 -13.54 -14.64
CA ALA A 9 11.86 -14.39 -13.97
C ALA A 9 12.81 -13.60 -13.05
N ARG A 10 13.21 -12.38 -13.44
CA ARG A 10 14.04 -11.51 -12.59
C ARG A 10 13.28 -10.98 -11.37
N ILE A 11 12.00 -10.69 -11.49
CA ILE A 11 11.16 -10.24 -10.36
C ILE A 11 10.89 -11.39 -9.40
N ASP A 12 10.59 -12.58 -9.93
CA ASP A 12 10.28 -13.77 -9.14
C ASP A 12 11.50 -14.32 -8.38
N ALA A 13 12.72 -13.92 -8.77
CA ALA A 13 13.94 -14.23 -8.03
C ALA A 13 14.06 -13.47 -6.71
N PHE A 14 13.32 -12.37 -6.50
CA PHE A 14 13.31 -11.66 -5.23
C PHE A 14 12.38 -12.36 -4.22
N PRO A 15 12.81 -12.52 -2.96
CA PRO A 15 11.94 -13.06 -1.91
C PRO A 15 10.65 -12.26 -1.77
N ARG A 16 9.52 -12.96 -1.60
CA ARG A 16 8.19 -12.35 -1.42
C ARG A 16 7.41 -13.04 -0.30
N VAL A 17 6.56 -12.28 0.38
CA VAL A 17 5.51 -12.78 1.28
C VAL A 17 4.14 -12.37 0.78
N ASP A 18 3.16 -13.26 0.93
CA ASP A 18 1.79 -13.02 0.51
C ASP A 18 1.03 -12.18 1.56
N ILE A 19 0.96 -10.88 1.32
CA ILE A 19 0.25 -9.95 2.21
C ILE A 19 -0.77 -9.07 1.48
N ALA A 20 -0.69 -8.97 0.16
CA ALA A 20 -1.66 -8.23 -0.64
C ALA A 20 -2.69 -9.18 -1.28
N HIS A 21 -3.96 -8.76 -1.29
CA HIS A 21 -4.99 -9.44 -2.08
C HIS A 21 -4.82 -9.06 -3.55
N THR A 22 -4.25 -9.96 -4.34
CA THR A 22 -3.95 -9.72 -5.77
C THR A 22 -4.37 -10.91 -6.64
N PRO A 23 -4.68 -10.69 -7.94
CA PRO A 23 -4.72 -9.41 -8.65
C PRO A 23 -5.89 -8.53 -8.20
N THR A 24 -5.67 -7.22 -8.06
CA THR A 24 -6.75 -6.27 -7.80
C THR A 24 -7.57 -5.99 -9.08
N PRO A 25 -8.86 -5.67 -8.98
CA PRO A 25 -9.70 -5.37 -10.15
C PRO A 25 -9.18 -4.21 -11.02
N LEU A 26 -9.61 -4.20 -12.29
CA LEU A 26 -9.46 -3.08 -13.22
C LEU A 26 -10.86 -2.66 -13.66
N ASP A 27 -11.36 -1.56 -13.10
CA ASP A 27 -12.73 -1.11 -13.33
C ASP A 27 -12.75 -0.07 -14.45
N GLU A 28 -13.63 -0.25 -15.45
CA GLU A 28 -13.89 0.79 -16.45
C GLU A 28 -14.82 1.86 -15.86
N MET A 29 -14.54 3.14 -16.15
CA MET A 29 -15.28 4.29 -15.64
C MET A 29 -16.13 4.96 -16.74
N PRO A 30 -17.21 4.32 -17.23
CA PRO A 30 -17.99 4.85 -18.34
C PRO A 30 -18.69 6.16 -17.99
N GLY A 31 -19.23 6.29 -16.76
CA GLY A 31 -19.90 7.52 -16.34
C GLY A 31 -18.96 8.72 -16.23
N LEU A 32 -17.72 8.52 -15.76
CA LEU A 32 -16.71 9.59 -15.75
C LEU A 32 -16.33 10.00 -17.19
N ARG A 33 -16.17 9.03 -18.08
CA ARG A 33 -15.88 9.30 -19.49
C ARG A 33 -17.00 10.09 -20.16
N GLU A 34 -18.26 9.73 -19.90
CA GLU A 34 -19.43 10.44 -20.40
C GLU A 34 -19.43 11.90 -19.93
N GLN A 35 -19.31 12.14 -18.62
CA GLN A 35 -19.24 13.49 -18.05
C GLN A 35 -18.13 14.35 -18.67
N LEU A 36 -16.92 13.80 -18.82
CA LEU A 36 -15.81 14.53 -19.42
C LEU A 36 -16.01 14.80 -20.92
N SER A 37 -16.77 13.96 -21.62
CA SER A 37 -17.09 14.17 -23.04
C SER A 37 -18.04 15.35 -23.24
N ASP A 38 -18.89 15.64 -22.25
CA ASP A 38 -19.79 16.81 -22.28
C ASP A 38 -19.03 18.13 -22.00
N GLU A 39 -17.90 18.07 -21.30
CA GLU A 39 -17.11 19.24 -20.88
C GLU A 39 -15.95 19.59 -21.84
N CYS A 40 -15.53 18.65 -22.69
CA CYS A 40 -14.34 18.78 -23.52
C CYS A 40 -14.67 18.66 -25.02
N ASP A 41 -14.09 19.53 -25.84
CA ASP A 41 -14.24 19.49 -27.32
C ASP A 41 -13.42 18.36 -28.00
N THR A 42 -12.92 17.39 -27.23
CA THR A 42 -12.06 16.30 -27.73
C THR A 42 -12.61 14.94 -27.33
N GLU A 43 -12.40 13.92 -28.17
CA GLU A 43 -12.78 12.54 -27.84
C GLU A 43 -12.07 12.05 -26.57
N ILE A 44 -12.86 11.62 -25.58
CA ILE A 44 -12.33 11.07 -24.33
C ILE A 44 -12.10 9.55 -24.49
N PRO A 45 -10.88 9.04 -24.23
CA PRO A 45 -10.58 7.62 -24.30
C PRO A 45 -11.31 6.83 -23.20
N ARG A 46 -11.27 5.49 -23.30
CA ARG A 46 -11.71 4.62 -22.20
C ARG A 46 -10.86 4.87 -20.96
N ILE A 47 -11.52 5.12 -19.83
CA ILE A 47 -10.85 5.36 -18.54
C ILE A 47 -10.98 4.11 -17.69
N PHE A 48 -9.87 3.66 -17.12
CA PHE A 48 -9.83 2.54 -16.20
C PHE A 48 -9.14 2.91 -14.90
N VAL A 49 -9.60 2.31 -13.80
CA VAL A 49 -8.97 2.44 -12.48
C VAL A 49 -8.49 1.06 -12.03
N LYS A 50 -7.18 0.92 -11.83
CA LYS A 50 -6.59 -0.25 -11.18
C LYS A 50 -6.79 -0.12 -9.66
N ARG A 51 -7.58 -1.01 -9.07
CA ARG A 51 -8.07 -0.91 -7.69
C ARG A 51 -7.04 -1.29 -6.63
N GLU A 52 -5.90 -0.61 -6.60
CA GLU A 52 -4.85 -0.82 -5.60
C GLU A 52 -5.30 -0.47 -4.17
N ASP A 53 -6.40 0.26 -4.02
CA ASP A 53 -7.10 0.41 -2.74
C ASP A 53 -7.62 -0.93 -2.19
N MET A 54 -7.85 -1.93 -3.04
CA MET A 54 -8.41 -3.24 -2.65
C MET A 54 -7.36 -4.30 -2.31
N THR A 55 -6.13 -3.92 -1.98
CA THR A 55 -5.06 -4.87 -1.62
C THR A 55 -5.19 -5.48 -0.21
N GLY A 56 -6.20 -5.10 0.56
CA GLY A 56 -6.61 -5.77 1.81
C GLY A 56 -5.84 -5.39 3.08
N LEU A 57 -4.52 -5.17 3.00
CA LEU A 57 -3.67 -4.91 4.17
C LEU A 57 -4.10 -3.63 4.92
N ALA A 58 -4.80 -3.81 6.05
CA ALA A 58 -5.43 -2.75 6.82
C ALA A 58 -6.20 -1.74 5.95
N PHE A 59 -7.21 -2.21 5.19
CA PHE A 59 -7.96 -1.45 4.18
C PHE A 59 -7.23 -1.20 2.86
N GLY A 60 -5.99 -1.67 2.69
CA GLY A 60 -5.31 -1.70 1.41
C GLY A 60 -4.72 -0.37 0.95
N GLY A 61 -4.23 -0.35 -0.29
CA GLY A 61 -3.41 0.69 -0.90
C GLY A 61 -2.19 0.11 -1.64
N ASN A 62 -1.47 0.97 -2.34
CA ASN A 62 -0.33 0.53 -3.15
C ASN A 62 0.83 -0.06 -2.34
N LYS A 63 1.01 0.32 -1.07
CA LYS A 63 2.15 -0.11 -0.26
C LYS A 63 2.10 -1.59 0.13
N ALA A 64 0.95 -2.25 0.02
CA ALA A 64 0.86 -3.68 0.26
C ALA A 64 1.81 -4.44 -0.68
N ARG A 65 1.87 -4.04 -1.97
CA ARG A 65 2.80 -4.62 -2.95
C ARG A 65 4.27 -4.36 -2.62
N HIS A 66 4.58 -3.21 -2.02
CA HIS A 66 5.95 -2.90 -1.62
C HIS A 66 6.39 -3.82 -0.47
N TYR A 67 5.53 -3.96 0.53
CA TYR A 67 5.82 -4.76 1.71
C TYR A 67 5.90 -6.27 1.43
N GLU A 68 5.31 -6.77 0.33
CA GLU A 68 5.55 -8.16 -0.11
C GLU A 68 7.04 -8.43 -0.35
N PHE A 69 7.81 -7.44 -0.81
CA PHE A 69 9.26 -7.58 -1.09
C PHE A 69 10.15 -7.06 0.05
N GLU A 70 9.69 -6.05 0.80
CA GLU A 70 10.48 -5.45 1.88
C GLU A 70 10.51 -6.34 3.14
N MET A 71 9.36 -6.91 3.54
CA MET A 71 9.28 -7.71 4.77
C MET A 71 10.17 -8.97 4.77
N PRO A 72 10.30 -9.74 3.66
CA PRO A 72 11.21 -10.88 3.61
C PRO A 72 12.66 -10.51 3.91
N HIS A 73 13.14 -9.39 3.35
CA HIS A 73 14.48 -8.90 3.64
C HIS A 73 14.62 -8.59 5.14
N VAL A 74 13.65 -7.89 5.71
CA VAL A 74 13.70 -7.51 7.13
C VAL A 74 13.78 -8.73 8.05
N VAL A 75 12.92 -9.72 7.79
CA VAL A 75 12.84 -10.96 8.59
C VAL A 75 14.08 -11.83 8.40
N ASN A 76 14.57 -11.99 7.16
CA ASN A 76 15.70 -12.88 6.86
C ASN A 76 17.03 -12.35 7.43
N GLU A 77 17.20 -11.04 7.49
CA GLU A 77 18.37 -10.40 8.11
C GLU A 77 18.29 -10.38 9.65
N GLY A 78 17.18 -10.85 10.24
CA GLY A 78 17.02 -10.96 11.68
C GLY A 78 16.75 -9.63 12.39
N TYR A 79 16.26 -8.62 11.68
CA TYR A 79 15.80 -7.38 12.32
C TYR A 79 14.50 -7.64 13.08
N ASP A 80 14.33 -6.93 14.20
CA ASP A 80 13.16 -7.08 15.08
C ASP A 80 12.23 -5.86 15.09
N THR A 81 12.70 -4.72 14.57
CA THR A 81 12.03 -3.42 14.72
C THR A 81 12.11 -2.60 13.43
N LEU A 82 10.97 -2.06 13.01
CA LEU A 82 10.88 -1.02 11.99
C LEU A 82 10.75 0.35 12.66
N ILE A 83 11.47 1.35 12.15
CA ILE A 83 11.38 2.73 12.62
C ILE A 83 11.05 3.62 11.42
N ASN A 84 10.00 4.43 11.54
CA ASN A 84 9.54 5.29 10.45
C ASN A 84 9.04 6.65 10.95
N ILE A 85 9.13 7.67 10.09
CA ILE A 85 8.65 9.02 10.37
C ILE A 85 7.58 9.40 9.35
N MET A 86 6.37 9.69 9.82
CA MET A 86 5.21 9.94 8.96
C MET A 86 4.32 11.06 9.52
N ASP A 87 3.39 11.58 8.72
CA ASP A 87 2.31 12.43 9.22
C ASP A 87 1.22 11.58 9.90
N TYR A 88 0.49 12.14 10.88
CA TYR A 88 -0.49 11.43 11.71
C TYR A 88 -1.62 10.74 10.95
N HIS A 89 -1.93 11.17 9.72
CA HIS A 89 -2.96 10.54 8.88
C HIS A 89 -2.39 9.69 7.73
N SER A 90 -1.10 9.33 7.78
CA SER A 90 -0.42 8.64 6.68
C SER A 90 -0.99 7.26 6.40
N ASN A 91 -1.40 7.01 5.15
CA ASN A 91 -1.77 5.67 4.68
C ASN A 91 -0.58 4.70 4.74
N ASN A 92 0.64 5.23 4.53
CA ASN A 92 1.86 4.44 4.60
C ASN A 92 2.09 3.95 6.03
N ALA A 93 1.99 4.84 7.03
CA ALA A 93 2.18 4.49 8.44
C ALA A 93 1.28 3.31 8.86
N ARG A 94 -0.01 3.40 8.53
CA ARG A 94 -1.00 2.35 8.76
C ARG A 94 -0.65 1.02 8.09
N MET A 95 -0.17 1.07 6.85
CA MET A 95 0.23 -0.15 6.15
C MET A 95 1.54 -0.73 6.67
N THR A 96 2.49 0.11 7.11
CA THR A 96 3.71 -0.34 7.78
C THR A 96 3.36 -1.04 9.09
N ALA A 97 2.46 -0.45 9.90
CA ALA A 97 2.00 -1.05 11.14
C ALA A 97 1.36 -2.43 10.89
N ALA A 98 0.53 -2.55 9.86
CA ALA A 98 -0.10 -3.82 9.50
C ALA A 98 0.91 -4.87 9.01
N ALA A 99 1.87 -4.46 8.18
CA ALA A 99 2.93 -5.34 7.69
C ALA A 99 3.83 -5.83 8.83
N ALA A 100 4.27 -4.91 9.70
CA ALA A 100 5.08 -5.21 10.88
C ALA A 100 4.36 -6.18 11.82
N ASN A 101 3.10 -5.90 12.14
CA ASN A 101 2.27 -6.74 13.00
C ASN A 101 2.14 -8.16 12.44
N LYS A 102 1.86 -8.30 11.13
CA LYS A 102 1.76 -9.61 10.45
C LYS A 102 3.11 -10.36 10.41
N ALA A 103 4.22 -9.63 10.32
CA ALA A 103 5.57 -10.19 10.33
C ALA A 103 6.12 -10.47 11.74
N GLY A 104 5.39 -10.13 12.80
CA GLY A 104 5.85 -10.27 14.18
C GLY A 104 6.94 -9.28 14.58
N LEU A 105 7.04 -8.14 13.88
CA LEU A 105 8.02 -7.09 14.11
C LEU A 105 7.43 -5.98 14.97
N ARG A 106 8.29 -5.39 15.81
CA ARG A 106 7.98 -4.13 16.48
C ARG A 106 7.94 -2.99 15.47
N TYR A 107 7.07 -2.00 15.69
CA TYR A 107 7.02 -0.81 14.85
C TYR A 107 7.00 0.46 15.70
N VAL A 108 8.05 1.27 15.54
CA VAL A 108 8.18 2.59 16.17
C VAL A 108 7.83 3.66 15.13
N LEU A 109 6.78 4.41 15.40
CA LEU A 109 6.19 5.36 14.47
C LEU A 109 6.28 6.79 15.01
N ILE A 110 7.22 7.55 14.48
CA ILE A 110 7.40 8.96 14.83
C ILE A 110 6.41 9.79 14.02
N LEU A 111 5.32 10.21 14.66
CA LEU A 111 4.27 11.00 14.01
C LEU A 111 4.51 12.50 14.10
N LYS A 112 4.61 13.15 12.94
CA LYS A 112 4.56 14.61 12.82
C LYS A 112 3.12 15.09 13.02
N ASN A 113 2.96 16.23 13.68
CA ASN A 113 1.67 16.94 13.86
C ASN A 113 0.57 16.16 14.60
N ALA A 114 0.93 15.14 15.39
CA ALA A 114 -0.03 14.28 16.10
C ALA A 114 -0.44 14.80 17.48
N ALA A 115 0.40 15.63 18.13
CA ALA A 115 0.06 16.22 19.42
C ALA A 115 -1.26 16.99 19.29
N HIS A 116 -2.27 16.60 20.05
CA HIS A 116 -3.64 17.16 20.05
C HIS A 116 -4.58 16.72 18.91
N ARG A 117 -4.19 15.77 18.05
CA ARG A 117 -5.13 15.21 17.07
C ARG A 117 -6.06 14.19 17.75
N LYS A 118 -7.33 14.20 17.35
CA LYS A 118 -8.27 13.15 17.74
C LYS A 118 -7.80 11.82 17.16
N VAL A 119 -7.79 10.77 17.98
CA VAL A 119 -7.47 9.41 17.54
C VAL A 119 -8.63 8.88 16.69
N GLN A 120 -8.46 8.93 15.36
CA GLN A 120 -9.41 8.45 14.36
C GLN A 120 -8.69 8.15 13.04
N GLY A 121 -9.37 7.47 12.10
CA GLY A 121 -8.79 7.15 10.79
C GLY A 121 -7.50 6.34 10.94
N ASN A 122 -6.48 6.66 10.12
CA ASN A 122 -5.20 5.95 10.13
C ASN A 122 -4.53 5.95 11.51
N LEU A 123 -4.55 7.08 12.24
CA LEU A 123 -3.98 7.17 13.58
C LEU A 123 -4.62 6.18 14.58
N LEU A 124 -5.93 5.94 14.47
CA LEU A 124 -6.60 4.94 15.31
C LEU A 124 -6.13 3.53 14.94
N VAL A 125 -6.02 3.25 13.65
CA VAL A 125 -5.63 1.94 13.14
C VAL A 125 -4.17 1.63 13.50
N ASP A 126 -3.26 2.61 13.38
CA ASP A 126 -1.86 2.50 13.83
C ASP A 126 -1.79 2.01 15.29
N LYS A 127 -2.56 2.66 16.18
CA LYS A 127 -2.61 2.30 17.60
C LYS A 127 -3.21 0.92 17.85
N LEU A 128 -4.27 0.56 17.13
CA LEU A 128 -4.90 -0.77 17.25
C LEU A 128 -3.98 -1.89 16.78
N LEU A 129 -3.12 -1.61 15.81
CA LEU A 129 -2.12 -2.55 15.29
C LEU A 129 -0.84 -2.61 16.15
N GLY A 130 -0.76 -1.81 17.21
CA GLY A 130 0.35 -1.83 18.16
C GLY A 130 1.57 -1.00 17.74
N ALA A 131 1.40 0.00 16.87
CA ALA A 131 2.47 0.96 16.61
C ALA A 131 2.78 1.79 17.86
N GLU A 132 4.08 1.93 18.18
CA GLU A 132 4.61 2.71 19.31
C GLU A 132 4.89 4.17 18.95
#